data_AF-A0A2P5ABB8-F1
#
_entry.id   AF-A0A2P5ABB8-F1
#
_cell.length_a   1.000
_cell.length_b   1.000
_cell.length_c   1.000
_cell.angle_alpha   90.00
_cell.angle_beta   90.00
_cell.angle_gamma   90.00
#
_symmetry.space_group_name_H-M   'P 1'
#
loop_
_entity.id
_entity.type
_entity.pdbx_description
1 polymer ?
#
loop_
_entity_poly.entity_id
_entity_poly.type
_entity_poly.pdbx_seq_one_letter_code
_entity_poly.pdbx_strand_id
1 'polypeptide(L)'
;MGRKQPINLLIVEVLVQQVGRVKPAEMADSYLLELTRRSMLQVYKRTPDGNPIKFKMHDLLRELALSVSEAENFCTVITGEQGNMEIKARRLSLQGNNVQLRSYRGLSKVHTLFVFSPSIIPSSLSAVLSSLKWVAVLNLRVTPIVELPPEIVYFFNLIYLNLSKTNIEKLSKLSLIKVGDDLLKRLRYMTQLRALSVAEVKEAHEKDLCISIEGMKLLQRLWVSTVDRNEVLRMDALSSVPPVSR
;
A
#
# COMPACT_ATOMS: atom_id res chain seq x y z
N MET A 1 1.41 10.01 -9.18
CA MET A 1 0.63 9.18 -8.25
C MET A 1 -0.87 9.46 -8.39
N GLY A 2 -1.77 8.50 -8.17
CA GLY A 2 -3.23 8.73 -8.22
C GLY A 2 -3.78 9.22 -6.88
N ARG A 3 -4.80 10.10 -6.89
CA ARG A 3 -5.31 10.87 -5.73
C ARG A 3 -5.62 10.08 -4.47
N LYS A 4 -6.23 8.90 -4.58
CA LYS A 4 -6.60 8.08 -3.42
C LYS A 4 -5.39 7.53 -2.66
N GLN A 5 -4.30 7.23 -3.36
CA GLN A 5 -3.11 6.64 -2.74
C GLN A 5 -2.48 7.52 -1.64
N PRO A 6 -2.14 8.81 -1.87
CA PRO A 6 -1.62 9.68 -0.82
C PRO A 6 -2.62 9.88 0.32
N ILE A 7 -3.91 10.04 0.01
CA ILE A 7 -4.97 10.17 1.02
C ILE A 7 -4.91 8.99 1.99
N ASN A 8 -4.93 7.79 1.44
CA ASN A 8 -4.95 6.56 2.25
C ASN A 8 -3.71 6.46 3.13
N LEU A 9 -2.53 6.77 2.58
CA LEU A 9 -1.27 6.75 3.32
C LEU A 9 -1.22 7.82 4.41
N LEU A 10 -1.63 9.06 4.13
CA LEU A 10 -1.68 10.14 5.11
C LEU A 10 -2.53 9.76 6.32
N ILE A 11 -3.68 9.11 6.10
CA ILE A 11 -4.56 8.68 7.19
C ILE A 11 -3.98 7.47 7.92
N VAL A 12 -3.44 6.46 7.21
CA VAL A 12 -2.86 5.26 7.83
C VAL A 12 -1.63 5.61 8.67
N GLU A 13 -0.78 6.50 8.19
CA GLU A 13 0.43 6.94 8.88
C GLU A 13 0.18 8.03 9.93
N VAL A 14 -1.09 8.41 10.15
CA VAL A 14 -1.50 9.43 11.14
C VAL A 14 -0.79 10.77 10.89
N LEU A 15 -0.59 11.12 9.61
CA LEU A 15 -0.03 12.40 9.18
C LEU A 15 -1.10 13.48 9.00
N VAL A 16 -2.37 13.13 9.28
CA VAL A 16 -3.51 14.05 9.26
C VAL A 16 -3.84 14.42 10.70
N GLN A 17 -3.87 15.72 11.00
CA GLN A 17 -4.33 16.20 12.29
C GLN A 17 -5.84 16.34 12.25
N GLN A 18 -6.53 15.64 13.15
CA GLN A 18 -7.98 15.71 13.24
C GLN A 18 -8.39 17.07 13.80
N VAL A 19 -8.99 17.92 12.96
CA VAL A 19 -9.53 19.22 13.37
C VAL A 19 -11.05 19.13 13.40
N GLY A 20 -11.62 19.19 14.61
CA GLY A 20 -13.07 19.13 14.81
C GLY A 20 -13.71 17.84 14.29
N ARG A 21 -14.85 17.97 13.61
CA ARG A 21 -15.70 16.85 13.15
C ARG A 21 -15.45 16.42 11.69
N VAL A 22 -14.45 16.99 11.00
CA VAL A 22 -14.18 16.69 9.58
C VAL A 22 -13.66 15.25 9.43
N LYS A 23 -14.11 14.51 8.42
CA LYS A 23 -13.64 13.12 8.25
C LYS A 23 -12.14 13.09 7.90
N PRO A 24 -11.34 12.10 8.38
CA PRO A 24 -9.92 12.01 8.05
C PRO A 24 -9.60 12.00 6.55
N ALA A 25 -10.49 11.43 5.73
CA ALA A 25 -10.34 11.40 4.28
C ALA A 25 -10.52 12.78 3.63
N GLU A 26 -11.47 13.58 4.12
CA GLU A 26 -11.69 14.96 3.66
C GLU A 26 -10.53 15.85 4.10
N MET A 27 -10.02 15.65 5.32
CA MET A 27 -8.82 16.34 5.81
C MET A 27 -7.58 16.00 4.97
N ALA A 28 -7.32 14.71 4.74
CA ALA A 28 -6.20 14.29 3.88
C ALA A 28 -6.31 14.83 2.45
N ASP A 29 -7.53 14.91 1.91
CA ASP A 29 -7.78 15.51 0.60
C ASP A 29 -7.52 17.02 0.60
N SER A 30 -7.92 17.73 1.66
CA SER A 30 -7.61 19.16 1.82
C SER A 30 -6.10 19.42 1.85
N TYR A 31 -5.32 18.56 2.53
CA TYR A 31 -3.86 18.67 2.56
C TYR A 31 -3.27 18.52 1.15
N LEU A 32 -3.77 17.58 0.34
CA LEU A 32 -3.33 17.42 -1.05
C LEU A 32 -3.67 18.63 -1.93
N LEU A 33 -4.86 19.20 -1.73
CA LEU A 33 -5.26 20.42 -2.42
C LEU A 33 -4.41 21.61 -2.00
N GLU A 34 -4.06 21.71 -0.71
CA GLU A 34 -3.15 22.73 -0.21
C GLU A 34 -1.74 22.58 -0.79
N LEU A 35 -1.18 21.36 -0.77
CA LEU A 35 0.10 21.07 -1.43
C LEU A 35 0.07 21.44 -2.92
N THR A 36 -1.06 21.26 -3.58
CA THR A 36 -1.24 21.70 -4.97
C THR A 36 -1.27 23.22 -5.08
N ARG A 37 -2.03 23.92 -4.22
CA ARG A 37 -2.12 25.39 -4.20
C ARG A 37 -0.78 26.05 -3.91
N ARG A 38 0.04 25.44 -3.04
CA ARG A 38 1.41 25.87 -2.73
C ARG A 38 2.42 25.49 -3.80
N SER A 39 1.97 24.98 -4.95
CA SER A 39 2.81 24.48 -6.05
C SER A 39 3.81 23.41 -5.61
N MET A 40 3.48 22.66 -4.54
CA MET A 40 4.30 21.53 -4.09
C MET A 40 3.99 20.24 -4.86
N LEU A 41 2.76 20.13 -5.34
CA LEU A 41 2.30 19.06 -6.21
C LEU A 41 1.73 19.65 -7.51
N GLN A 42 2.20 19.13 -8.64
CA GLN A 42 1.65 19.40 -9.96
C GLN A 42 0.51 18.44 -10.26
N VAL A 43 -0.64 18.97 -10.66
CA VAL A 43 -1.75 18.17 -11.20
C VAL A 43 -1.50 17.96 -12.69
N TYR A 44 -1.23 16.72 -13.10
CA TYR A 44 -0.99 16.39 -14.52
C TYR A 44 -2.12 15.58 -15.15
N LYS A 45 -3.15 15.24 -14.38
CA LYS A 45 -4.40 14.66 -14.91
C LYS A 45 -5.60 15.07 -14.06
N ARG A 46 -6.70 15.46 -14.71
CA ARG A 46 -7.99 15.82 -14.11
C ARG A 46 -9.14 14.96 -14.66
N THR A 47 -10.27 14.93 -13.95
CA THR A 47 -11.55 14.41 -14.45
C THR A 47 -12.13 15.39 -15.47
N PRO A 48 -13.14 14.98 -16.27
CA PRO A 48 -13.91 15.92 -17.10
C PRO A 48 -14.45 17.10 -16.28
N ASP A 49 -14.90 16.86 -15.05
CA ASP A 49 -15.39 17.90 -14.12
C ASP A 49 -14.27 18.75 -13.47
N GLY A 50 -13.04 18.64 -13.94
CA GLY A 50 -11.90 19.42 -13.47
C GLY A 50 -11.24 18.94 -12.17
N ASN A 51 -11.72 17.84 -11.55
CA ASN A 51 -11.17 17.33 -10.31
C ASN A 51 -9.78 16.69 -10.51
N PRO A 52 -8.75 17.03 -9.72
CA PRO A 52 -7.45 16.38 -9.80
C PRO A 52 -7.53 14.85 -9.62
N ILE A 53 -6.87 14.09 -10.50
CA ILE A 53 -6.78 12.62 -10.43
C ILE A 53 -5.34 12.18 -10.19
N LYS A 54 -4.37 12.81 -10.84
CA LYS A 54 -2.95 12.44 -10.70
C LYS A 54 -2.07 13.64 -10.39
N PHE A 55 -1.16 13.41 -9.44
CA PHE A 55 -0.23 14.40 -8.92
C PHE A 55 1.21 13.95 -9.17
N LYS A 56 2.10 14.89 -9.47
CA LYS A 56 3.55 14.73 -9.52
C LYS A 56 4.18 15.75 -8.57
N MET A 57 5.14 15.34 -7.74
CA MET A 57 5.95 16.31 -6.99
C MET A 57 6.99 16.91 -7.94
N HIS A 58 7.26 18.22 -7.81
CA HIS A 58 8.35 18.84 -8.56
C HIS A 58 9.69 18.22 -8.19
N ASP A 59 10.61 18.13 -9.16
CA ASP A 59 11.90 17.45 -8.95
C ASP A 59 12.74 18.17 -7.87
N LEU A 60 12.76 19.50 -7.84
CA LEU A 60 13.41 20.30 -6.77
C LEU A 60 12.81 20.03 -5.38
N LEU A 61 11.49 19.91 -5.28
CA LEU A 61 10.83 19.61 -4.00
C LEU A 61 11.04 18.16 -3.58
N ARG A 62 11.17 17.25 -4.54
CA ARG A 62 11.55 15.87 -4.27
C ARG A 62 12.96 15.82 -3.70
N GLU A 63 13.92 16.56 -4.26
CA GLU A 63 15.29 16.64 -3.74
C GLU A 63 15.32 17.24 -2.33
N LEU A 64 14.60 18.35 -2.12
CA LEU A 64 14.46 18.95 -0.79
C LEU A 64 13.83 17.98 0.21
N ALA A 65 12.75 17.30 -0.17
CA ALA A 65 12.09 16.33 0.70
C ALA A 65 13.00 15.13 1.05
N LEU A 66 13.83 14.67 0.11
CA LEU A 66 14.83 13.64 0.37
C LEU A 66 15.90 14.13 1.35
N SER A 67 16.40 15.35 1.16
CA SER A 67 17.39 15.97 2.05
C SER A 67 16.85 16.14 3.49
N VAL A 68 15.65 16.68 3.65
CA VAL A 68 15.00 16.81 4.96
C VAL A 68 14.73 15.43 5.58
N SER A 69 14.25 14.47 4.77
CA SER A 69 14.00 13.11 5.24
C SER A 69 15.25 12.41 5.75
N GLU A 70 16.40 12.64 5.11
CA GLU A 70 17.69 12.10 5.55
C GLU A 70 18.16 12.76 6.85
N ALA A 71 18.12 14.09 6.93
CA ALA A 71 18.51 14.84 8.11
C ALA A 71 17.68 14.45 9.35
N GLU A 72 16.38 14.20 9.17
CA GLU A 72 15.46 13.84 10.26
C GLU A 72 15.36 12.32 10.51
N ASN A 73 16.06 11.49 9.74
CA ASN A 73 15.85 10.03 9.72
C ASN A 73 14.36 9.64 9.53
N PHE A 74 13.62 10.43 8.76
CA PHE A 74 12.19 10.24 8.54
C PHE A 74 11.91 8.98 7.70
N CYS A 75 12.66 8.81 6.61
CA CYS A 75 12.57 7.68 5.69
C CYS A 75 13.94 7.36 5.08
N THR A 76 14.29 6.07 5.07
CA THR A 76 15.47 5.55 4.37
C THR A 76 15.05 5.06 2.99
N VAL A 77 15.71 5.55 1.94
CA VAL A 77 15.52 5.08 0.56
C VAL A 77 16.70 4.21 0.16
N ILE A 78 16.44 2.99 -0.26
CA ILE A 78 17.46 2.07 -0.79
C ILE A 78 17.25 1.95 -2.29
N THR A 79 18.26 2.29 -3.08
CA THR A 79 18.22 2.27 -4.56
C THR A 79 19.02 1.14 -5.21
N GLY A 80 19.83 0.38 -4.46
CA GLY A 80 20.75 -0.64 -4.99
C GLY A 80 21.78 -1.15 -3.97
N GLU A 81 22.87 -1.75 -4.47
CA GLU A 81 23.87 -2.57 -3.76
C GLU A 81 24.77 -1.84 -2.72
N GLN A 82 24.25 -0.87 -1.97
CA GLN A 82 25.00 -0.31 -0.84
C GLN A 82 24.79 -1.17 0.41
N GLY A 83 25.56 -2.26 0.49
CA GLY A 83 25.62 -3.10 1.69
C GLY A 83 26.40 -2.42 2.82
N ASN A 84 26.00 -2.70 4.06
CA ASN A 84 26.62 -2.28 5.33
C ASN A 84 26.18 -0.91 5.90
N MET A 85 24.90 -0.55 5.73
CA MET A 85 24.29 0.60 6.41
C MET A 85 23.34 0.15 7.53
N GLU A 86 23.30 0.88 8.64
CA GLU A 86 22.24 0.73 9.65
C GLU A 86 21.02 1.59 9.27
N ILE A 87 19.86 0.96 9.17
CA ILE A 87 18.59 1.64 8.97
C ILE A 87 18.11 2.18 10.32
N LYS A 88 18.15 3.51 10.46
CA LYS A 88 17.69 4.23 11.66
C LYS A 88 16.22 4.63 11.57
N ALA A 89 15.73 4.89 10.37
CA ALA A 89 14.36 5.34 10.12
C ALA A 89 13.33 4.23 10.39
N ARG A 90 12.10 4.65 10.76
CA ARG A 90 10.95 3.73 10.85
C ARG A 90 10.29 3.46 9.50
N ARG A 91 10.58 4.28 8.49
CA ARG A 91 10.08 4.15 7.11
C ARG A 91 11.21 3.70 6.20
N LEU A 92 10.94 2.70 5.39
CA LEU A 92 11.87 2.14 4.40
C LEU A 92 11.20 2.15 3.03
N SER A 93 11.89 2.70 2.03
CA SER A 93 11.48 2.66 0.62
C SER A 93 12.53 1.92 -0.19
N LEU A 94 12.16 0.78 -0.75
CA LEU A 94 12.99 0.04 -1.68
C LEU A 94 12.69 0.49 -3.11
N GLN A 95 13.70 0.98 -3.80
CA GLN A 95 13.66 1.42 -5.18
C GLN A 95 14.74 0.63 -5.93
N GLY A 96 14.47 0.19 -7.16
CA GLY A 96 15.46 -0.52 -7.97
C GLY A 96 15.40 -2.04 -7.88
N ASN A 97 16.15 -2.69 -8.77
CA ASN A 97 15.86 -4.07 -9.22
C ASN A 97 16.63 -5.16 -8.47
N ASN A 98 17.71 -4.81 -7.75
CA ASN A 98 18.59 -5.78 -7.08
C ASN A 98 18.83 -5.39 -5.60
N VAL A 99 17.77 -5.40 -4.79
CA VAL A 99 17.89 -5.07 -3.37
C VAL A 99 18.23 -6.34 -2.57
N GLN A 100 19.44 -6.42 -2.05
CA GLN A 100 19.82 -7.45 -1.07
C GLN A 100 19.81 -6.88 0.34
N LEU A 101 18.76 -7.16 1.12
CA LEU A 101 18.64 -6.62 2.48
C LEU A 101 19.53 -7.30 3.53
N ARG A 102 20.19 -8.42 3.20
CA ARG A 102 21.06 -9.17 4.14
C ARG A 102 22.21 -8.32 4.70
N SER A 103 22.58 -7.26 3.98
CA SER A 103 23.68 -6.37 4.35
C SER A 103 23.24 -5.16 5.18
N TYR A 104 21.96 -5.02 5.53
CA TYR A 104 21.44 -3.88 6.29
C TYR A 104 21.12 -4.26 7.74
N ARG A 105 21.59 -3.44 8.69
CA ARG A 105 21.25 -3.57 10.11
C ARG A 105 20.04 -2.70 10.45
N GLY A 106 19.39 -2.96 11.60
CA GLY A 106 18.32 -2.10 12.10
C GLY A 106 16.93 -2.31 11.47
N LEU A 107 16.77 -3.31 10.58
CA LEU A 107 15.49 -3.63 9.93
C LEU A 107 14.35 -3.96 10.90
N SER A 108 14.67 -4.39 12.12
CA SER A 108 13.68 -4.62 13.18
C SER A 108 12.95 -3.34 13.62
N LYS A 109 13.49 -2.15 13.36
CA LYS A 109 12.86 -0.86 13.71
C LYS A 109 11.87 -0.37 12.65
N VAL A 110 11.83 -1.00 11.48
CA VAL A 110 11.00 -0.58 10.36
C VAL A 110 9.54 -0.95 10.63
N HIS A 111 8.68 0.06 10.58
CA HIS A 111 7.22 -0.06 10.72
C HIS A 111 6.49 0.17 9.41
N THR A 112 7.12 0.83 8.45
CA THR A 112 6.51 1.15 7.15
C THR A 112 7.47 0.75 6.06
N LEU A 113 7.01 -0.11 5.15
CA LEU A 113 7.76 -0.57 3.99
C LEU A 113 7.01 -0.23 2.71
N PHE A 114 7.70 0.49 1.83
CA PHE A 114 7.31 0.68 0.44
C PHE A 114 8.23 -0.08 -0.49
N VAL A 115 7.68 -0.92 -1.36
CA VAL A 115 8.43 -1.64 -2.38
C VAL A 115 8.06 -1.09 -3.75
N PHE A 116 8.96 -0.30 -4.34
CA PHE A 116 8.85 0.26 -5.68
C PHE A 116 9.90 -0.38 -6.59
N SER A 117 9.77 -1.68 -6.79
CA SER A 117 10.68 -2.46 -7.62
C SER A 117 9.88 -3.32 -8.60
N PRO A 118 9.75 -2.90 -9.87
CA PRO A 118 8.97 -3.63 -10.87
C PRO A 118 9.65 -4.95 -11.31
N SER A 119 10.93 -5.14 -10.97
CA SER A 119 11.71 -6.32 -11.32
C SER A 119 12.23 -7.09 -10.10
N ILE A 120 11.68 -6.84 -8.90
CA ILE A 120 12.09 -7.59 -7.70
C ILE A 120 11.76 -9.07 -7.87
N ILE A 121 12.75 -9.92 -7.60
CA ILE A 121 12.61 -11.37 -7.64
C ILE A 121 11.90 -11.82 -6.33
N PRO A 122 10.98 -12.80 -6.37
CA PRO A 122 10.25 -13.27 -5.18
C PRO A 122 11.15 -13.67 -4.00
N SER A 123 12.29 -14.32 -4.25
CA SER A 123 13.26 -14.71 -3.21
C SER A 123 13.87 -13.49 -2.49
N SER A 124 14.17 -12.43 -3.23
CA SER A 124 14.66 -11.17 -2.65
C SER A 124 13.59 -10.50 -1.79
N LEU A 125 12.33 -10.52 -2.24
CA LEU A 125 11.21 -10.00 -1.45
C LEU A 125 10.99 -10.83 -0.18
N SER A 126 11.01 -12.15 -0.27
CA SER A 126 10.90 -13.03 0.91
C SER A 126 12.03 -12.77 1.92
N ALA A 127 13.28 -12.62 1.45
CA ALA A 127 14.41 -12.27 2.30
C ALA A 127 14.24 -10.90 2.98
N VAL A 128 13.68 -9.92 2.25
CA VAL A 128 13.33 -8.60 2.79
C VAL A 128 12.31 -8.73 3.91
N LEU A 129 11.19 -9.39 3.64
CA LEU A 129 10.07 -9.50 4.58
C LEU A 129 10.45 -10.32 5.82
N SER A 130 11.27 -11.37 5.64
CA SER A 130 11.80 -12.20 6.73
C SER A 130 12.63 -11.41 7.74
N SER A 131 13.24 -10.32 7.30
CA SER A 131 14.12 -9.49 8.14
C SER A 131 13.35 -8.46 8.99
N LEU A 132 12.05 -8.31 8.76
CA LEU A 132 11.20 -7.30 9.41
C LEU A 132 10.38 -7.94 10.54
N LYS A 133 10.09 -7.15 11.58
CA LYS A 133 9.35 -7.65 12.77
C LYS A 133 8.10 -6.84 13.14
N TRP A 134 8.09 -5.55 12.85
CA TRP A 134 7.08 -4.61 13.36
C TRP A 134 6.34 -3.85 12.25
N VAL A 135 6.27 -4.43 11.06
CA VAL A 135 5.63 -3.78 9.90
C VAL A 135 4.15 -3.56 10.20
N ALA A 136 3.76 -2.28 10.21
CA ALA A 136 2.39 -1.80 10.34
C ALA A 136 1.82 -1.43 8.95
N VAL A 137 2.66 -0.91 8.06
CA VAL A 137 2.26 -0.42 6.74
C VAL A 137 3.12 -1.13 5.69
N LEU A 138 2.49 -1.96 4.86
CA LEU A 138 3.16 -2.67 3.77
C LEU A 138 2.53 -2.30 2.43
N ASN A 139 3.35 -1.72 1.55
CA ASN A 139 2.94 -1.34 0.22
C ASN A 139 3.74 -2.11 -0.84
N LEU A 140 3.05 -3.04 -1.50
CA LEU A 140 3.55 -3.89 -2.58
C LEU A 140 2.97 -3.48 -3.94
N ARG A 141 2.43 -2.26 -4.05
CA ARG A 141 1.79 -1.79 -5.28
C ARG A 141 2.73 -1.88 -6.48
N VAL A 142 2.24 -2.42 -7.60
CA VAL A 142 2.99 -2.58 -8.87
C VAL A 142 4.19 -3.54 -8.75
N THR A 143 4.31 -4.29 -7.65
CA THR A 143 5.32 -5.36 -7.57
C THR A 143 4.88 -6.57 -8.39
N PRO A 144 5.80 -7.26 -9.09
CA PRO A 144 5.48 -8.37 -9.98
C PRO A 144 5.16 -9.69 -9.24
N ILE A 145 4.66 -9.61 -8.00
CA ILE A 145 4.32 -10.79 -7.20
C ILE A 145 3.07 -11.47 -7.75
N VAL A 146 3.10 -12.80 -7.74
CA VAL A 146 2.03 -13.69 -8.21
C VAL A 146 1.28 -14.36 -7.07
N GLU A 147 1.93 -14.43 -5.91
CA GLU A 147 1.39 -14.94 -4.65
C GLU A 147 1.86 -14.02 -3.51
N LEU A 148 1.15 -14.04 -2.39
CA LEU A 148 1.51 -13.26 -1.22
C LEU A 148 2.61 -14.01 -0.45
N PRO A 149 3.78 -13.39 -0.19
CA PRO A 149 4.88 -14.08 0.48
C PRO A 149 4.45 -14.62 1.86
N PRO A 150 4.88 -15.83 2.23
CA PRO A 150 4.40 -16.48 3.44
C PRO A 150 4.74 -15.73 4.71
N GLU A 151 5.79 -14.92 4.70
CA GLU A 151 6.26 -14.12 5.83
C GLU A 151 5.22 -13.11 6.31
N ILE A 152 4.28 -12.69 5.44
CA ILE A 152 3.30 -11.66 5.78
C ILE A 152 2.41 -12.06 6.96
N VAL A 153 2.18 -13.37 7.16
CA VAL A 153 1.34 -13.89 8.24
C VAL A 153 1.96 -13.63 9.61
N TYR A 154 3.27 -13.34 9.66
CA TYR A 154 3.97 -13.01 10.90
C TYR A 154 3.91 -11.51 11.24
N PHE A 155 3.35 -10.65 10.38
CA PHE A 155 3.16 -9.24 10.67
C PHE A 155 1.88 -8.98 11.45
N PHE A 156 1.86 -9.39 12.72
CA PHE A 156 0.71 -9.21 13.64
C PHE A 156 0.36 -7.73 13.89
N ASN A 157 1.30 -6.81 13.65
CA ASN A 157 1.08 -5.36 13.73
C ASN A 157 0.58 -4.74 12.43
N LEU A 158 0.38 -5.52 11.36
CA LEU A 158 0.03 -4.97 10.06
C LEU A 158 -1.37 -4.35 10.10
N ILE A 159 -1.42 -3.02 9.94
CA ILE A 159 -2.66 -2.24 9.89
C ILE A 159 -3.03 -1.84 8.46
N TYR A 160 -2.07 -1.79 7.54
CA TYR A 160 -2.29 -1.43 6.14
C TYR A 160 -1.53 -2.35 5.19
N LEU A 161 -2.27 -2.92 4.24
CA LEU A 161 -1.73 -3.71 3.15
C LEU A 161 -2.23 -3.17 1.81
N ASN A 162 -1.28 -2.86 0.91
CA ASN A 162 -1.57 -2.45 -0.46
C ASN A 162 -1.01 -3.45 -1.46
N LEU A 163 -1.93 -4.17 -2.13
CA LEU A 163 -1.62 -5.13 -3.18
C LEU A 163 -2.02 -4.65 -4.57
N SER A 164 -2.43 -3.38 -4.69
CA SER A 164 -2.97 -2.83 -5.93
C SER A 164 -1.98 -2.95 -7.09
N LYS A 165 -2.45 -3.41 -8.24
CA LYS A 165 -1.67 -3.55 -9.49
C LYS A 165 -0.55 -4.59 -9.44
N THR A 166 -0.70 -5.63 -8.63
CA THR A 166 0.24 -6.77 -8.59
C THR A 166 -0.15 -7.85 -9.60
N ASN A 167 0.71 -8.84 -9.86
CA ASN A 167 0.35 -9.97 -10.74
C ASN A 167 -0.50 -11.03 -10.04
N ILE A 168 -0.63 -10.99 -8.70
CA ILE A 168 -1.68 -11.68 -7.93
C ILE A 168 -3.04 -11.38 -8.57
N GLU A 169 -3.25 -10.13 -8.99
CA GLU A 169 -4.47 -9.67 -9.65
C GLU A 169 -4.58 -10.13 -11.11
N LYS A 170 -3.50 -10.56 -11.76
CA LYS A 170 -3.50 -11.01 -13.18
C LYS A 170 -3.65 -12.53 -13.31
N LEU A 171 -3.09 -13.31 -12.39
CA LEU A 171 -3.25 -14.77 -12.41
C LEU A 171 -4.66 -15.18 -12.01
N SER A 172 -5.33 -14.40 -11.14
CA SER A 172 -6.77 -14.53 -10.93
C SER A 172 -7.60 -14.24 -12.20
N LYS A 173 -7.01 -13.65 -13.26
CA LYS A 173 -7.69 -13.41 -14.55
C LYS A 173 -7.59 -14.55 -15.55
N LEU A 174 -6.67 -15.52 -15.38
CA LEU A 174 -6.25 -16.41 -16.49
C LEU A 174 -6.36 -17.93 -16.23
N SER A 175 -6.61 -18.45 -15.03
CA SER A 175 -6.67 -19.91 -14.87
C SER A 175 -7.54 -20.46 -13.72
N LEU A 176 -8.14 -21.62 -14.01
CA LEU A 176 -8.79 -22.62 -13.15
C LEU A 176 -7.86 -23.23 -12.07
N ILE A 177 -6.94 -22.44 -11.50
CA ILE A 177 -5.92 -22.93 -10.55
C ILE A 177 -6.10 -22.24 -9.19
N LYS A 178 -5.99 -23.06 -8.14
CA LYS A 178 -5.91 -22.78 -6.68
C LYS A 178 -4.90 -21.69 -6.24
N VAL A 179 -4.64 -20.64 -7.03
CA VAL A 179 -3.76 -19.51 -6.66
C VAL A 179 -4.53 -18.44 -5.90
N GLY A 180 -5.84 -18.28 -6.18
CA GLY A 180 -6.74 -17.46 -5.35
C GLY A 180 -6.81 -17.96 -3.90
N ASP A 181 -6.84 -19.28 -3.71
CA ASP A 181 -6.89 -19.95 -2.40
C ASP A 181 -5.80 -19.48 -1.44
N ASP A 182 -4.54 -19.36 -1.87
CA ASP A 182 -3.43 -19.09 -0.95
C ASP A 182 -3.44 -17.65 -0.43
N LEU A 183 -3.71 -16.69 -1.31
CA LEU A 183 -3.90 -15.28 -0.92
C LEU A 183 -5.04 -15.15 0.11
N LEU A 184 -6.18 -15.74 -0.21
CA LEU A 184 -7.41 -15.65 0.57
C LEU A 184 -7.27 -16.38 1.91
N LYS A 185 -6.63 -17.55 1.93
CA LYS A 185 -6.24 -18.26 3.15
C LYS A 185 -5.36 -17.40 4.02
N ARG A 186 -4.36 -16.71 3.47
CA ARG A 186 -3.48 -15.82 4.25
C ARG A 186 -4.20 -14.61 4.81
N LEU A 187 -5.02 -13.94 3.99
CA LEU A 187 -5.81 -12.79 4.44
C LEU A 187 -6.70 -13.12 5.64
N ARG A 188 -7.27 -14.33 5.69
CA ARG A 188 -8.11 -14.79 6.80
C ARG A 188 -7.40 -14.73 8.16
N TYR A 189 -6.08 -14.88 8.21
CA TYR A 189 -5.32 -14.84 9.46
C TYR A 189 -4.96 -13.41 9.92
N MET A 190 -5.23 -12.39 9.09
CA MET A 190 -4.83 -11.00 9.34
C MET A 190 -5.93 -10.21 10.07
N THR A 191 -6.38 -10.72 11.21
CA THR A 191 -7.54 -10.19 11.96
C THR A 191 -7.34 -8.77 12.51
N GLN A 192 -6.10 -8.31 12.61
CA GLN A 192 -5.73 -6.98 13.12
C GLN A 192 -5.72 -5.87 12.05
N LEU A 193 -5.93 -6.25 10.78
CA LEU A 193 -5.84 -5.32 9.66
C LEU A 193 -6.95 -4.26 9.75
N ARG A 194 -6.56 -2.98 9.64
CA ARG A 194 -7.50 -1.84 9.71
C ARG A 194 -7.79 -1.24 8.35
N ALA A 195 -6.92 -1.48 7.38
CA ALA A 195 -7.00 -0.87 6.07
C ALA A 195 -6.46 -1.84 4.99
N LEU A 196 -7.29 -2.17 3.99
CA LEU A 196 -6.92 -3.05 2.88
C LEU A 196 -7.18 -2.35 1.54
N SER A 197 -6.20 -2.40 0.64
CA SER A 197 -6.31 -1.86 -0.73
C SER A 197 -6.04 -2.95 -1.76
N VAL A 198 -7.06 -3.30 -2.54
CA VAL A 198 -7.01 -4.25 -3.66
C VAL A 198 -7.57 -3.55 -4.90
N ALA A 199 -6.94 -3.74 -6.06
CA ALA A 199 -7.43 -3.17 -7.30
C ALA A 199 -7.75 -4.27 -8.31
N GLU A 200 -8.48 -3.91 -9.36
CA GLU A 200 -8.77 -4.79 -10.50
C GLU A 200 -9.44 -6.14 -10.11
N VAL A 201 -10.31 -6.12 -9.10
CA VAL A 201 -11.11 -7.28 -8.67
C VAL A 201 -12.24 -7.53 -9.66
N LYS A 202 -12.38 -8.78 -10.15
CA LYS A 202 -13.49 -9.22 -11.01
C LYS A 202 -14.67 -9.70 -10.17
N GLU A 203 -15.88 -9.64 -10.74
CA GLU A 203 -17.11 -10.19 -10.14
C GLU A 203 -16.96 -11.65 -9.67
N ALA A 204 -16.24 -12.49 -10.44
CA ALA A 204 -16.02 -13.89 -10.09
C ALA A 204 -15.30 -14.12 -8.74
N HIS A 205 -14.53 -13.15 -8.25
CA HIS A 205 -13.74 -13.26 -7.02
C HIS A 205 -14.37 -12.53 -5.82
N GLU A 206 -15.55 -11.94 -6.02
CA GLU A 206 -16.25 -11.13 -5.04
C GLU A 206 -16.58 -11.91 -3.77
N LYS A 207 -17.20 -13.09 -3.92
CA LYS A 207 -17.62 -13.95 -2.80
C LYS A 207 -16.42 -14.40 -1.96
N ASP A 208 -15.36 -14.81 -2.64
CA ASP A 208 -14.15 -15.31 -2.02
C ASP A 208 -13.39 -14.19 -1.26
N LEU A 209 -13.34 -12.99 -1.85
CA LEU A 209 -12.85 -11.80 -1.15
C LEU A 209 -13.69 -11.51 0.08
N CYS A 210 -15.02 -11.56 -0.02
CA CYS A 210 -15.92 -11.33 1.11
C CYS A 210 -15.69 -12.32 2.25
N ILE A 211 -15.61 -13.62 1.94
CA ILE A 211 -15.31 -14.69 2.92
C ILE A 211 -13.96 -14.45 3.62
N SER A 212 -12.97 -13.95 2.88
CA SER A 212 -11.61 -13.76 3.41
C SER A 212 -11.49 -12.58 4.35
N ILE A 213 -12.30 -11.54 4.13
CA ILE A 213 -12.33 -10.34 4.97
C ILE A 213 -13.39 -10.39 6.07
N GLU A 214 -14.31 -11.36 6.03
CA GLU A 214 -15.37 -11.54 7.04
C GLU A 214 -14.80 -11.66 8.46
N GLY A 215 -13.63 -12.30 8.62
CA GLY A 215 -12.95 -12.43 9.91
C GLY A 215 -12.23 -11.16 10.42
N MET A 216 -12.09 -10.12 9.59
CA MET A 216 -11.33 -8.91 9.91
C MET A 216 -12.17 -7.89 10.69
N LYS A 217 -12.46 -8.21 11.96
CA LYS A 217 -13.32 -7.38 12.83
C LYS A 217 -12.81 -5.96 13.08
N LEU A 218 -11.52 -5.71 12.87
CA LEU A 218 -10.89 -4.39 13.03
C LEU A 218 -10.76 -3.62 11.72
N LEU A 219 -11.22 -4.17 10.59
CA LEU A 219 -11.15 -3.52 9.30
C LEU A 219 -12.03 -2.27 9.33
N GLN A 220 -11.43 -1.10 9.13
CA GLN A 220 -12.12 0.19 9.12
C GLN A 220 -12.17 0.81 7.73
N ARG A 221 -11.26 0.39 6.84
CA ARG A 221 -11.10 0.95 5.50
C ARG A 221 -10.85 -0.16 4.49
N LEU A 222 -11.72 -0.22 3.49
CA LEU A 222 -11.60 -1.15 2.39
C LEU A 222 -11.69 -0.39 1.08
N TRP A 223 -10.59 -0.42 0.33
CA TRP A 223 -10.53 0.12 -1.03
C TRP A 223 -10.46 -1.03 -2.01
N VAL A 224 -11.54 -1.19 -2.76
CA VAL A 224 -11.64 -2.18 -3.83
C VAL A 224 -12.04 -1.46 -5.09
N SER A 225 -11.33 -1.72 -6.18
CA SER A 225 -11.71 -1.24 -7.52
C SER A 225 -11.79 -2.41 -8.49
N THR A 226 -12.68 -2.31 -9.46
CA THR A 226 -12.93 -3.29 -10.51
C THR A 226 -12.03 -3.08 -11.72
N VAL A 227 -11.99 -4.08 -12.61
CA VAL A 227 -11.28 -3.95 -13.90
C VAL A 227 -12.04 -2.99 -14.82
N ASP A 228 -13.37 -3.17 -14.91
CA ASP A 228 -14.25 -2.26 -15.62
C ASP A 228 -14.89 -1.25 -14.65
N ARG A 229 -14.92 0.03 -15.02
CA ARG A 229 -15.60 1.07 -14.24
C ARG A 229 -17.11 0.85 -14.16
N ASN A 230 -17.67 0.05 -15.06
CA ASN A 230 -19.08 -0.32 -15.08
C ASN A 230 -19.41 -1.58 -14.28
N GLU A 231 -18.38 -2.37 -13.91
CA GLU A 231 -18.57 -3.55 -13.05
C GLU A 231 -18.91 -3.10 -11.61
N VAL A 232 -19.94 -3.71 -11.05
CA VAL A 232 -20.44 -3.45 -9.70
C VAL A 232 -20.14 -4.69 -8.85
N LEU A 233 -19.18 -4.60 -7.94
CA LEU A 233 -18.95 -5.67 -6.94
C LEU A 233 -20.02 -5.63 -5.87
N ARG A 234 -20.81 -6.69 -5.73
CA ARG A 234 -21.80 -6.88 -4.68
C ARG A 234 -21.10 -7.33 -3.40
N MET A 235 -20.84 -6.40 -2.51
CA MET A 235 -20.21 -6.72 -1.22
C MET A 235 -21.25 -6.98 -0.12
N ASP A 236 -22.48 -7.29 -0.54
CA ASP A 236 -23.68 -7.47 0.30
C ASP A 236 -23.57 -8.71 1.20
N ALA A 237 -22.67 -9.63 0.87
CA ALA A 237 -22.34 -10.79 1.70
C ALA A 237 -21.58 -10.43 3.00
N LEU A 238 -21.15 -9.17 3.16
CA LEU A 238 -20.43 -8.71 4.33
C LEU A 238 -21.38 -8.31 5.45
N SER A 239 -21.36 -9.08 6.53
CA SER A 239 -22.21 -8.87 7.70
C SER A 239 -21.83 -7.63 8.53
N SER A 240 -20.59 -7.13 8.45
CA SER A 240 -20.09 -6.08 9.37
C SER A 240 -18.96 -5.18 8.84
N VAL A 241 -18.62 -5.24 7.55
CA VAL A 241 -17.43 -4.54 7.01
C VAL A 241 -17.72 -3.05 6.75
N PRO A 242 -16.75 -2.15 6.95
CA PRO A 242 -16.85 -0.72 6.62
C PRO A 242 -17.30 -0.45 5.18
N PRO A 243 -17.93 0.70 4.92
CA PRO A 243 -18.36 1.08 3.58
C PRO A 243 -17.19 1.06 2.58
N VAL A 244 -17.39 0.32 1.50
CA VAL A 244 -16.41 0.11 0.43
C VAL A 244 -16.22 1.42 -0.33
N SER A 245 -15.01 1.96 -0.33
CA SER A 245 -14.69 3.19 -1.05
C SER A 245 -14.26 2.86 -2.49
N ARG A 246 -15.23 2.77 -3.41
CA ARG A 246 -15.02 2.56 -4.86
C ARG A 246 -14.33 3.73 -5.54
#